data_AF-A0A806KHP1-F1
#
_entry.id   AF-A0A806KHP1-F1
#
_cell.length_a   1.000
_cell.length_b   1.000
_cell.length_c   1.000
_cell.angle_alpha   90.00
_cell.angle_beta   90.00
_cell.angle_gamma   90.00
#
_symmetry.space_group_name_H-M   'P 1'
#
loop_
_entity.id
_entity.type
_entity.pdbx_description
1 polymer ?
#
loop_
_entity_poly.entity_id
_entity_poly.type
_entity_poly.pdbx_seq_one_letter_code
_entity_poly.pdbx_strand_id
1 'polypeptide(L)' 'MELDFEVDKITESIENAETGESLATLVLPVIEADFKGINKKAGWLLT' A
#
# COMPACT_ATOMS: atom_id res chain seq x y z
N MET A 1 3.47 -8.35 15.76
CA MET A 1 4.18 -9.07 14.70
C MET A 1 4.09 -8.14 13.51
N GLU A 2 5.22 -7.55 13.15
CA GLU A 2 5.32 -6.61 12.04
C GLU A 2 5.51 -7.45 10.78
N LEU A 3 4.67 -7.26 9.78
CA LEU A 3 4.79 -7.95 8.50
C LEU A 3 5.67 -7.06 7.60
N ASP A 4 6.77 -7.61 7.11
CA ASP A 4 7.64 -6.93 6.16
C ASP A 4 7.23 -7.31 4.72
N PHE A 5 7.09 -6.31 3.86
CA PHE A 5 6.62 -6.47 2.50
C PHE A 5 7.34 -5.55 1.53
N GLU A 6 7.64 -6.08 0.35
CA GLU A 6 8.21 -5.34 -0.76
C GLU A 6 7.11 -4.95 -1.76
N VAL A 7 7.19 -3.74 -2.31
CA VAL A 7 6.23 -3.21 -3.29
C VAL A 7 6.96 -2.94 -4.60
N ASP A 8 6.69 -3.74 -5.62
CA ASP A 8 7.20 -3.52 -6.97
C ASP A 8 6.19 -2.70 -7.78
N LYS A 9 6.60 -1.49 -8.15
CA LYS A 9 5.77 -0.55 -8.92
C LYS A 9 5.79 -0.80 -10.42
N ILE A 10 6.70 -1.62 -10.93
CA ILE A 10 6.81 -1.97 -12.35
C ILE A 10 5.85 -3.12 -12.66
N THR A 11 5.81 -4.12 -11.78
CA THR A 11 4.96 -5.30 -11.93
C THR A 11 3.65 -5.20 -11.17
N GLU A 12 3.47 -4.13 -10.38
CA GLU A 12 2.32 -3.92 -9.49
C GLU A 12 2.16 -5.05 -8.46
N SER A 13 3.24 -5.75 -8.11
CA SER A 13 3.22 -6.82 -7.12
C SER A 13 3.51 -6.32 -5.70
N ILE A 14 2.91 -7.01 -4.73
CA ILE A 14 3.28 -6.90 -3.32
C ILE A 14 3.73 -8.28 -2.89
N GLU A 15 4.91 -8.38 -2.31
CA GLU A 15 5.53 -9.65 -1.93
C GLU A 15 5.91 -9.63 -0.45
N ASN A 16 5.69 -10.75 0.23
CA ASN A 16 6.17 -10.93 1.60
C ASN A 16 7.70 -11.05 1.58
N ALA A 17 8.40 -10.15 2.28
CA ALA A 17 9.86 -10.09 2.26
C ALA A 17 10.53 -11.32 2.89
N GLU A 18 9.84 -12.02 3.80
CA GLU A 18 10.36 -13.22 4.47
C GLU A 18 10.10 -14.50 3.67
N THR A 19 8.93 -14.63 3.03
CA THR A 19 8.51 -15.87 2.37
C THR A 19 8.64 -15.85 0.85
N GLY A 20 8.75 -14.66 0.24
CA GLY A 20 8.68 -14.47 -1.21
C GLY A 20 7.29 -14.76 -1.79
N GLU A 21 6.25 -14.86 -0.95
CA GLU A 21 4.89 -15.07 -1.40
C GLU A 21 4.34 -13.79 -2.04
N SER A 22 3.88 -13.91 -3.28
CA SER A 22 3.23 -12.82 -4.00
C SER A 22 1.76 -12.74 -3.62
N LEU A 23 1.33 -11.55 -3.20
CA LEU A 23 -0.05 -11.27 -2.80
C LEU A 23 -0.82 -10.72 -4.00
N ALA A 24 -2.09 -11.14 -4.15
CA ALA A 24 -2.95 -10.59 -5.19
C ALA A 24 -3.24 -9.10 -4.91
N THR A 25 -2.96 -8.24 -5.89
CA THR A 25 -3.12 -6.79 -5.76
C THR A 25 -4.20 -6.27 -6.73
N LEU A 26 -4.82 -5.15 -6.35
CA LEU A 26 -5.70 -4.38 -7.23
C LEU A 26 -5.31 -2.90 -7.12
N VAL A 27 -4.77 -2.34 -8.21
CA VAL A 27 -4.44 -0.91 -8.28
C VAL A 27 -5.71 -0.12 -8.62
N LEU A 28 -6.14 0.74 -7.70
CA LEU A 28 -7.31 1.61 -7.88
C LEU A 28 -6.86 3.05 -8.16
N PRO A 29 -7.55 3.80 -9.05
CA PRO A 29 -7.32 5.22 -9.22
C PRO A 29 -7.61 5.97 -7.91
N VAL A 30 -6.75 6.94 -7.59
CA VAL A 30 -6.98 7.82 -6.44
C VAL A 30 -8.19 8.72 -6.71
N ILE A 31 -9.14 8.74 -5.78
CA ILE A 31 -10.36 9.55 -5.84
C ILE A 31 -10.37 10.62 -4.74
N GLU A 32 -11.23 11.62 -4.89
CA GLU A 32 -11.35 12.73 -3.92
C GLU A 32 -11.64 12.22 -2.49
N ALA A 33 -12.38 11.13 -2.37
CA ALA A 33 -12.71 10.51 -1.08
C ALA A 33 -11.47 10.01 -0.32
N ASP A 34 -10.42 9.58 -1.01
CA ASP A 34 -9.19 9.06 -0.40
C ASP A 34 -8.39 10.16 0.32
N PHE A 35 -8.66 11.42 -0.02
CA PHE A 35 -8.04 12.57 0.65
C PHE A 35 -8.76 12.96 1.95
N LYS A 36 -9.93 12.40 2.26
CA LYS A 36 -10.61 12.66 3.54
C LYS A 36 -9.79 12.06 4.69
N GLY A 37 -9.18 12.94 5.48
CA GLY A 37 -8.42 12.54 6.67
C GLY A 37 -6.91 12.68 6.53
N ILE A 38 -6.40 12.92 5.30
CA ILE A 38 -5.01 13.29 5.07
C ILE A 38 -4.80 14.71 5.61
N ASN A 39 -4.31 14.80 6.84
CA ASN A 39 -3.89 16.06 7.44
C ASN A 39 -2.35 16.08 7.54
N LYS A 40 -1.72 17.20 7.18
CA LYS A 40 -0.26 17.37 7.18
C LYS A 40 0.42 17.10 8.53
N LYS A 41 -0.35 17.00 9.62
CA LYS A 41 0.14 16.78 10.98
C LYS A 41 0.16 15.30 11.40
N ALA A 42 -0.61 14.43 10.75
CA ALA A 42 -0.79 13.02 11.15
C ALA A 42 -0.11 12.01 10.21
N GLY A 43 0.65 12.48 9.21
CA GLY A 43 1.23 11.60 8.19
C GLY A 43 0.22 11.17 7.13
N TRP A 44 0.62 10.19 6.31
CA TRP A 44 -0.23 9.63 5.26
C TRP A 44 -1.11 8.55 5.89
N LEU A 45 -2.31 8.93 6.34
CA LEU A 45 -3.36 7.97 6.67
C LEU A 45 -4.18 7.73 5.40
N LEU A 46 -4.01 6.56 4.81
CA LEU A 46 -4.94 6.00 3.83
C LEU A 46 -5.85 5.05 4.61
N THR A 47 -7.12 5.42 4.79
CA THR A 47 -8.13 4.62 5.49
C THR A 47 -9.01 3.87 4.53
#